data_AF-A0A959HBU8-F1
#
_entry.id   AF-A0A959HBU8-F1
#
_cell.length_a   1.000
_cell.length_b   1.000
_cell.length_c   1.000
_cell.angle_alpha   90.00
_cell.angle_beta   90.00
_cell.angle_gamma   90.00
#
_symmetry.space_group_name_H-M   'P 1'
#
loop_
_entity.id
_entity.type
_entity.pdbx_description
1 polymer ?
#
loop_
_entity_poly.entity_id
_entity_poly.type
_entity_poly.pdbx_seq_one_letter_code
_entity_poly.pdbx_strand_id
1 'polypeptide(L)'
;MQKAIIFILFFLPFLLPGQDKLNMSLLGHWDDPQLPAAGSIRYNDIWGYADCEGREYAIVGSARYIHFFDITDPANIEEAGRFEGSTNSIWRDFKTYGNYAYAVADQGTDGLMVFDLSHLPDSVTLVFQDNATFTRSHNVFIDEPTGRLYLAGSNAISNGVAAYDLSSSPEEPLFL
;
A
#
# COMPACT_ATOMS: atom_id res chain seq x y z
N MET A 1 -15.59 46.59 -35.11
CA MET A 1 -15.39 45.12 -35.26
C MET A 1 -14.32 44.56 -34.31
N GLN A 2 -13.15 45.19 -34.15
CA GLN A 2 -12.09 44.70 -33.24
C GLN A 2 -12.51 44.48 -31.77
N LYS A 3 -13.40 45.32 -31.20
CA LYS A 3 -13.86 45.19 -29.81
C LYS A 3 -14.72 43.94 -29.54
N ALA A 4 -15.47 43.47 -30.55
CA ALA A 4 -16.29 42.26 -30.42
C ALA A 4 -15.43 40.98 -30.44
N ILE A 5 -14.33 41.00 -31.21
CA ILE A 5 -13.38 39.88 -31.30
C ILE A 5 -12.65 39.68 -29.96
N ILE A 6 -12.26 40.76 -29.29
CA ILE A 6 -11.64 40.70 -27.96
C ILE A 6 -12.60 40.14 -26.91
N PHE A 7 -13.89 40.50 -26.98
CA PHE A 7 -14.91 39.98 -26.07
C PHE A 7 -15.11 38.47 -26.25
N ILE A 8 -15.16 37.98 -27.50
CA ILE A 8 -15.32 36.55 -27.80
C ILE A 8 -14.11 35.72 -27.33
N LEU A 9 -12.89 36.23 -27.50
CA LEU A 9 -11.67 35.55 -27.03
C LEU A 9 -11.56 35.47 -25.50
N PHE A 10 -12.19 36.37 -24.76
CA PHE A 10 -12.19 36.37 -23.30
C PHE A 10 -13.11 35.29 -22.69
N PHE A 11 -14.16 34.88 -23.42
CA PHE A 11 -15.12 33.87 -22.97
C PHE A 11 -14.89 32.46 -23.55
N LEU A 12 -14.08 32.35 -24.61
CA LEU A 12 -13.73 31.07 -25.25
C LEU A 12 -13.10 30.02 -24.30
N PRO A 13 -12.21 30.37 -23.33
CA PRO A 13 -11.66 29.36 -22.42
C PRO A 13 -12.67 28.81 -21.40
N PHE A 14 -13.84 29.43 -21.24
CA PHE A 14 -14.90 28.94 -20.34
C PHE A 14 -15.84 27.92 -21.01
N LEU A 15 -15.68 27.67 -22.32
CA LEU A 15 -16.53 26.77 -23.11
C LEU A 15 -15.84 25.45 -23.46
N LEU A 16 -14.60 25.25 -23.01
CA LEU A 16 -13.88 23.99 -23.19
C LEU A 16 -14.14 23.10 -21.97
N PRO A 17 -14.83 21.95 -22.08
CA PRO A 17 -14.68 20.88 -21.11
C PRO A 17 -13.20 20.64 -20.79
N GLY A 18 -12.85 20.84 -19.53
CA GLY A 18 -11.50 20.69 -19.02
C GLY A 18 -11.13 19.23 -18.78
N GLN A 19 -9.88 18.93 -19.13
CA GLN A 19 -9.04 17.76 -18.84
C GLN A 19 -9.29 16.47 -19.63
N ASP A 20 -8.17 16.01 -20.21
CA ASP A 20 -7.97 14.67 -20.72
C ASP A 20 -8.19 13.64 -19.60
N LYS A 21 -9.18 12.76 -19.80
CA LYS A 21 -9.22 11.48 -19.12
C LYS A 21 -8.02 10.69 -19.63
N LEU A 22 -7.15 10.16 -18.76
CA LEU A 22 -6.04 9.26 -19.11
C LEU A 22 -6.52 7.90 -19.68
N ASN A 23 -7.67 7.85 -20.35
CA ASN A 23 -8.45 6.64 -20.69
C ASN A 23 -8.81 5.74 -19.49
N MET A 24 -8.70 6.22 -18.25
CA MET A 24 -9.06 5.46 -17.05
C MET A 24 -10.49 5.74 -16.61
N SER A 25 -11.28 4.73 -16.26
CA SER A 25 -12.56 4.87 -15.56
C SER A 25 -12.40 4.57 -14.09
N LEU A 26 -12.96 5.40 -13.22
CA LEU A 26 -13.14 5.05 -11.81
C LEU A 26 -14.13 3.89 -11.74
N LEU A 27 -13.70 2.77 -11.15
CA LEU A 27 -14.53 1.57 -10.99
C LEU A 27 -15.16 1.48 -9.59
N GLY A 28 -14.42 1.90 -8.57
CA GLY A 28 -14.83 1.85 -7.17
C GLY A 28 -14.19 2.95 -6.34
N HIS A 29 -14.79 3.26 -5.19
CA HIS A 29 -14.28 4.25 -4.25
C HIS A 29 -14.62 3.86 -2.82
N TRP A 30 -13.60 3.78 -1.97
CA TRP A 30 -13.73 3.55 -0.54
C TRP A 30 -12.99 4.66 0.22
N ASP A 31 -13.64 5.20 1.24
CA ASP A 31 -13.06 6.19 2.15
C ASP A 31 -13.76 6.10 3.52
N ASP A 32 -12.98 6.12 4.59
CA ASP A 32 -13.45 6.25 5.97
C ASP A 32 -12.89 7.53 6.61
N PRO A 33 -13.70 8.60 6.74
CA PRO A 33 -13.26 9.85 7.34
C PRO A 33 -13.00 9.76 8.85
N GLN A 34 -13.40 8.67 9.52
CA GLN A 34 -13.19 8.45 10.96
C GLN A 34 -11.83 7.82 11.28
N LEU A 35 -11.06 7.38 10.29
CA LEU A 35 -9.73 6.85 10.55
C LEU A 35 -8.84 7.88 11.28
N PRO A 36 -7.76 7.46 11.94
CA PRO A 36 -6.73 8.38 12.40
C PRO A 36 -6.05 9.09 11.23
N ALA A 37 -5.43 10.23 11.51
CA ALA A 37 -4.55 10.93 10.59
C ALA A 37 -3.22 11.23 11.28
N ALA A 38 -2.12 11.20 10.52
CA ALA A 38 -0.83 11.71 10.92
C ALA A 38 -0.62 13.07 10.24
N GLY A 39 -0.80 14.15 11.02
CA GLY A 39 -0.95 15.49 10.44
C GLY A 39 -2.24 15.58 9.63
N SER A 40 -2.12 15.91 8.33
CA SER A 40 -3.25 15.95 7.38
C SER A 40 -3.33 14.72 6.48
N ILE A 41 -2.51 13.69 6.73
CA ILE A 41 -2.42 12.48 5.88
C ILE A 41 -3.16 11.34 6.56
N ARG A 42 -4.12 10.75 5.85
CA ARG A 42 -4.97 9.64 6.32
C ARG A 42 -4.55 8.29 5.78
N TYR A 43 -4.20 8.24 4.49
CA TYR A 43 -3.78 7.03 3.78
C TYR A 43 -2.30 7.12 3.40
N ASN A 44 -1.62 5.99 3.37
CA ASN A 44 -0.24 5.87 2.96
C ASN A 44 -0.04 4.55 2.20
N ASP A 45 0.52 4.65 1.00
CA ASP A 45 0.86 3.52 0.13
C ASP A 45 -0.31 2.56 -0.26
N ILE A 46 -0.09 1.81 -1.34
CA ILE A 46 -1.03 0.79 -1.83
C ILE A 46 -0.28 -0.28 -2.63
N TRP A 47 -0.68 -1.54 -2.45
CA TRP A 47 -0.19 -2.67 -3.22
C TRP A 47 -1.33 -3.57 -3.67
N GLY A 48 -1.23 -4.12 -4.88
CA GLY A 48 -2.21 -5.05 -5.44
C GLY A 48 -1.78 -6.50 -5.26
N TYR A 49 -2.71 -7.39 -4.93
CA TYR A 49 -2.52 -8.83 -4.85
C TYR A 49 -3.63 -9.53 -5.62
N ALA A 50 -3.28 -10.52 -6.45
CA ALA A 50 -4.25 -11.40 -7.08
C ALA A 50 -4.01 -12.82 -6.59
N ASP A 51 -5.05 -13.47 -6.07
CA ASP A 51 -4.94 -14.87 -5.64
C ASP A 51 -4.98 -15.83 -6.85
N CYS A 52 -4.76 -17.12 -6.59
CA CYS A 52 -4.76 -18.15 -7.62
C CYS A 52 -6.15 -18.44 -8.21
N GLU A 53 -7.23 -17.94 -7.59
CA GLU A 53 -8.61 -18.07 -8.06
C GLU A 53 -9.04 -16.88 -8.93
N GLY A 54 -8.15 -15.88 -9.08
CA GLY A 54 -8.38 -14.69 -9.90
C GLY A 54 -9.10 -13.56 -9.17
N ARG A 55 -9.17 -13.61 -7.84
CA ARG A 55 -9.69 -12.51 -7.03
C ARG A 55 -8.62 -11.48 -6.79
N GLU A 56 -9.04 -10.22 -6.77
CA GLU A 56 -8.14 -9.07 -6.67
C GLU A 56 -8.32 -8.38 -5.33
N TYR A 57 -7.20 -8.06 -4.69
CA TYR A 57 -7.17 -7.43 -3.37
C TYR A 57 -6.27 -6.20 -3.40
N ALA A 58 -6.66 -5.18 -2.63
CA ALA A 58 -5.84 -4.01 -2.35
C ALA A 58 -5.35 -4.07 -0.90
N ILE A 59 -4.03 -4.01 -0.74
CA ILE A 59 -3.37 -3.78 0.55
C ILE A 59 -3.15 -2.28 0.65
N VAL A 60 -3.81 -1.63 1.61
CA VAL A 60 -3.82 -0.17 1.74
C VAL A 60 -3.33 0.21 3.13
N GLY A 61 -2.37 1.13 3.20
CA GLY A 61 -1.98 1.71 4.47
C GLY A 61 -2.86 2.91 4.83
N SER A 62 -3.20 3.02 6.11
CA SER A 62 -3.66 4.25 6.72
C SER A 62 -2.72 4.70 7.82
N ALA A 63 -2.98 5.87 8.39
CA ALA A 63 -2.12 6.44 9.42
C ALA A 63 -1.86 5.41 10.53
N ARG A 64 -2.91 4.74 11.01
CA ARG A 64 -2.82 3.76 12.10
C ARG A 64 -2.86 2.31 11.63
N TYR A 65 -3.41 2.01 10.46
CA TYR A 65 -3.75 0.63 10.10
C TYR A 65 -3.13 0.17 8.78
N ILE A 66 -3.12 -1.15 8.60
CA ILE A 66 -2.92 -1.85 7.33
C ILE A 66 -4.24 -2.55 7.03
N HIS A 67 -4.79 -2.27 5.86
CA HIS A 67 -6.09 -2.75 5.41
C HIS A 67 -5.91 -3.73 4.25
N PHE A 68 -6.74 -4.76 4.22
CA PHE A 68 -6.83 -5.73 3.14
C PHE A 68 -8.25 -5.69 2.60
N PHE A 69 -8.42 -5.16 1.40
CA PHE A 69 -9.72 -5.04 0.74
C PHE A 69 -9.84 -6.05 -0.38
N ASP A 70 -10.94 -6.80 -0.43
CA ASP A 70 -11.37 -7.46 -1.65
C ASP A 70 -11.96 -6.42 -2.61
N ILE A 71 -11.40 -6.36 -3.81
CA ILE A 71 -11.77 -5.45 -4.89
C ILE A 71 -12.17 -6.20 -6.16
N THR A 72 -12.41 -7.52 -6.08
CA THR A 72 -12.82 -8.37 -7.19
C THR A 72 -14.08 -7.84 -7.89
N ASP A 73 -15.04 -7.35 -7.10
CA ASP A 73 -16.12 -6.51 -7.59
C ASP A 73 -15.90 -5.07 -7.07
N PRO A 74 -15.39 -4.15 -7.90
CA PRO A 74 -15.09 -2.78 -7.47
C PRO A 74 -16.35 -1.98 -7.11
N ALA A 75 -17.55 -2.46 -7.44
CA ALA A 75 -18.80 -1.87 -6.96
C ALA A 75 -19.14 -2.27 -5.51
N ASN A 76 -18.53 -3.35 -5.00
CA ASN A 76 -18.78 -3.93 -3.67
C ASN A 76 -17.44 -4.24 -2.98
N ILE A 77 -16.73 -3.19 -2.58
CA ILE A 77 -15.44 -3.32 -1.88
C ILE A 77 -15.67 -3.76 -0.43
N GLU A 78 -15.03 -4.84 0.00
CA GLU A 78 -15.15 -5.40 1.36
C GLU A 78 -13.79 -5.46 2.07
N GLU A 79 -13.75 -5.11 3.36
CA GLU A 79 -12.52 -5.19 4.17
C GLU A 79 -12.37 -6.61 4.76
N ALA A 80 -11.46 -7.40 4.20
CA ALA A 80 -11.15 -8.77 4.65
C ALA A 80 -10.27 -8.82 5.90
N GLY A 81 -9.50 -7.76 6.16
CA GLY A 81 -8.62 -7.69 7.33
C GLY A 81 -8.12 -6.28 7.63
N ARG A 82 -7.90 -6.00 8.91
CA ARG A 82 -7.36 -4.72 9.40
C ARG A 82 -6.45 -4.93 10.59
N PHE A 83 -5.24 -4.38 10.51
CA PHE A 83 -4.21 -4.55 11.53
C PHE A 83 -3.65 -3.21 11.97
N GLU A 84 -3.36 -3.06 13.26
CA GLU A 84 -2.74 -1.86 13.79
C GLU A 84 -1.24 -1.85 13.55
N GLY A 85 -0.72 -0.72 13.09
CA GLY A 85 0.68 -0.37 13.27
C GLY A 85 0.93 0.22 14.66
N SER A 86 2.19 0.34 15.02
CA SER A 86 2.73 0.77 16.30
C SER A 86 2.43 2.24 16.62
N THR A 87 2.36 3.10 15.60
CA THR A 87 2.06 4.53 15.73
C THR A 87 1.23 5.03 14.54
N ASN A 88 0.73 6.27 14.62
CA ASN A 88 0.24 6.97 13.45
C ASN A 88 1.44 7.34 12.56
N SER A 89 1.51 6.73 11.38
CA SER A 89 2.58 6.90 10.40
C SER A 89 2.05 7.59 9.13
N ILE A 90 2.84 8.45 8.51
CA ILE A 90 2.57 8.90 7.13
C ILE A 90 3.19 7.96 6.07
N TRP A 91 3.92 6.92 6.51
CA TRP A 91 4.74 6.08 5.65
C TRP A 91 4.60 4.60 6.01
N ARG A 92 4.10 3.82 5.06
CA ARG A 92 4.14 2.36 5.03
C ARG A 92 4.54 1.93 3.62
N ASP A 93 4.99 0.69 3.48
CA ASP A 93 5.21 0.09 2.17
C ASP A 93 4.92 -1.41 2.22
N PHE A 94 4.37 -1.94 1.13
CA PHE A 94 3.89 -3.32 1.04
C PHE A 94 4.45 -4.03 -0.19
N LYS A 95 4.79 -5.31 -0.04
CA LYS A 95 5.04 -6.23 -1.16
C LYS A 95 4.46 -7.60 -0.86
N THR A 96 4.25 -8.40 -1.88
CA THR A 96 3.75 -9.79 -1.75
C THR A 96 4.77 -10.79 -2.29
N TYR A 97 4.79 -11.99 -1.72
CA TYR A 97 5.54 -13.14 -2.23
C TYR A 97 4.75 -14.42 -1.96
N GLY A 98 4.31 -15.11 -3.02
CA GLY A 98 3.38 -16.23 -2.88
C GLY A 98 2.07 -15.78 -2.21
N ASN A 99 1.69 -16.45 -1.11
CA ASN A 99 0.49 -16.11 -0.34
C ASN A 99 0.79 -15.20 0.86
N TYR A 100 1.92 -14.49 0.87
CA TYR A 100 2.31 -13.64 1.98
C TYR A 100 2.42 -12.18 1.56
N ALA A 101 1.98 -11.28 2.43
CA ALA A 101 2.24 -9.85 2.34
C ALA A 101 3.25 -9.42 3.41
N TYR A 102 4.15 -8.53 3.02
CA TYR A 102 5.22 -7.97 3.84
C TYR A 102 4.97 -6.47 3.97
N ALA A 103 4.88 -5.98 5.19
CA ALA A 103 4.68 -4.56 5.47
C ALA A 103 5.83 -4.01 6.30
N VAL A 104 6.24 -2.79 5.95
CA VAL A 104 7.18 -1.99 6.75
C VAL A 104 6.63 -0.58 6.95
N ALA A 105 7.22 0.16 7.88
CA ALA A 105 6.93 1.57 8.10
C ALA A 105 8.21 2.35 8.40
N ASP A 106 8.28 3.63 8.01
CA ASP A 106 9.41 4.51 8.33
C ASP A 106 9.20 5.33 9.62
N GLN A 107 8.14 5.02 10.36
CA GLN A 107 7.81 5.65 11.63
C GLN A 107 7.29 4.61 12.62
N GLY A 108 7.57 4.82 13.90
CA GLY A 108 7.21 3.86 14.94
C GLY A 108 8.22 2.73 15.08
N THR A 109 7.70 1.55 15.43
CA THR A 109 8.46 0.35 15.77
C THR A 109 7.79 -0.91 15.20
N ASP A 110 7.26 -0.80 13.98
CA ASP A 110 6.58 -1.91 13.30
C ASP A 110 7.56 -3.00 12.87
N GLY A 111 8.77 -2.63 12.45
CA GLY A 111 9.71 -3.58 11.87
C GLY A 111 9.17 -4.19 10.58
N LEU A 112 9.41 -5.48 10.37
CA LEU A 112 8.81 -6.28 9.30
C LEU A 112 7.59 -7.02 9.83
N MET A 113 6.41 -6.72 9.31
CA MET A 113 5.19 -7.50 9.57
C MET A 113 4.91 -8.41 8.38
N VAL A 114 4.55 -9.68 8.64
CA VAL A 114 4.26 -10.69 7.62
C VAL A 114 2.86 -11.23 7.83
N PHE A 115 2.04 -11.14 6.79
CA PHE A 115 0.65 -11.57 6.79
C PHE A 115 0.45 -12.76 5.87
N ASP A 116 -0.22 -13.80 6.33
CA ASP A 116 -0.71 -14.91 5.53
C ASP A 116 -2.07 -14.56 4.90
N LEU A 117 -2.12 -14.69 3.58
CA LEU A 117 -3.26 -14.37 2.72
C LEU A 117 -4.00 -15.63 2.24
N SER A 118 -3.58 -16.83 2.65
CA SER A 118 -4.11 -18.11 2.15
C SER A 118 -5.58 -18.37 2.50
N HIS A 119 -6.14 -17.57 3.40
CA HIS A 119 -7.55 -17.66 3.84
C HIS A 119 -8.42 -16.52 3.32
N LEU A 120 -7.93 -15.70 2.39
CA LEU A 120 -8.76 -14.69 1.72
C LEU A 120 -9.91 -15.37 0.95
N PRO A 121 -11.13 -14.79 0.95
CA PRO A 121 -11.49 -13.50 1.56
C PRO A 121 -11.79 -13.57 3.06
N ASP A 122 -11.91 -14.77 3.62
CA ASP A 122 -12.51 -14.99 4.93
C ASP A 122 -11.67 -14.36 6.05
N SER A 123 -10.35 -14.43 5.93
CA SER A 123 -9.44 -13.78 6.87
C SER A 123 -8.04 -13.54 6.32
N VAL A 124 -7.35 -12.59 6.97
CA VAL A 124 -5.90 -12.40 6.90
C VAL A 124 -5.34 -12.67 8.29
N THR A 125 -4.13 -13.21 8.39
CA THR A 125 -3.47 -13.49 9.67
C THR A 125 -2.09 -12.87 9.72
N LEU A 126 -1.78 -12.07 10.75
CA LEU A 126 -0.39 -11.67 11.06
C LEU A 126 0.35 -12.88 11.62
N VAL A 127 1.26 -13.47 10.85
CA VAL A 127 1.96 -14.72 11.19
C VAL A 127 3.34 -14.48 11.78
N PHE A 128 3.98 -13.36 11.44
CA PHE A 128 5.31 -13.02 11.94
C PHE A 128 5.50 -11.51 12.04
N GLN A 129 6.33 -11.10 13.01
CA GLN A 129 6.78 -9.73 13.14
C GLN A 129 8.23 -9.67 13.67
N ASP A 130 9.13 -9.10 12.88
CA ASP A 130 10.49 -8.78 13.31
C ASP A 130 10.62 -7.27 13.55
N ASN A 131 10.46 -6.87 14.81
CA ASN A 131 10.72 -5.51 15.28
C ASN A 131 11.96 -5.42 16.20
N ALA A 132 12.70 -6.52 16.33
CA ALA A 132 13.88 -6.61 17.18
C ALA A 132 15.17 -6.36 16.38
N THR A 133 15.24 -6.88 15.14
CA THR A 133 16.37 -6.66 14.23
C THR A 133 16.40 -5.22 13.73
N PHE A 134 15.23 -4.67 13.43
CA PHE A 134 15.05 -3.29 13.01
C PHE A 134 13.66 -2.81 13.39
N THR A 135 13.45 -1.50 13.41
CA THR A 135 12.15 -0.92 13.77
C THR A 135 11.52 -0.14 12.63
N ARG A 136 12.32 0.32 11.66
CA ARG A 136 11.86 1.19 10.57
C ARG A 136 12.59 0.88 9.26
N SER A 137 11.85 0.91 8.16
CA SER A 137 12.36 0.89 6.79
C SER A 137 11.51 1.79 5.91
N HIS A 138 12.16 2.51 4.99
CA HIS A 138 11.49 3.46 4.10
C HIS A 138 10.76 2.77 2.93
N ASN A 139 11.30 1.65 2.49
CA ASN A 139 10.75 0.87 1.39
C ASN A 139 11.04 -0.62 1.61
N VAL A 140 10.24 -1.46 0.98
CA VAL A 140 10.43 -2.90 0.84
C VAL A 140 10.27 -3.30 -0.62
N PHE A 141 11.23 -4.08 -1.10
CA PHE A 141 11.24 -4.65 -2.45
C PHE A 141 11.47 -6.16 -2.36
N ILE A 142 10.85 -6.93 -3.26
CA ILE A 142 11.04 -8.38 -3.31
C ILE A 142 11.52 -8.78 -4.72
N ASP A 143 12.65 -9.47 -4.77
CA ASP A 143 13.12 -10.19 -5.96
C ASP A 143 12.53 -11.60 -5.95
N GLU A 144 11.34 -11.75 -6.53
CA GLU A 144 10.58 -13.00 -6.47
C GLU A 144 11.35 -14.22 -7.01
N PRO A 145 12.08 -14.14 -8.15
CA PRO A 145 12.84 -15.27 -8.66
C PRO A 145 13.87 -15.86 -7.68
N THR A 146 14.46 -15.03 -6.82
CA THR A 146 15.47 -15.47 -5.85
C THR A 146 14.92 -15.61 -4.43
N GLY A 147 13.69 -15.18 -4.18
CA GLY A 147 13.09 -15.17 -2.85
C GLY A 147 13.84 -14.24 -1.89
N ARG A 148 14.23 -13.05 -2.36
CA ARG A 148 14.94 -12.05 -1.54
C ARG A 148 14.07 -10.84 -1.28
N LEU A 149 13.93 -10.48 -0.01
CA LEU A 149 13.30 -9.23 0.41
C LEU A 149 14.40 -8.23 0.76
N TYR A 150 14.30 -7.02 0.23
CA TYR A 150 15.23 -5.92 0.46
C TYR A 150 14.54 -4.78 1.19
N LEU A 151 15.14 -4.34 2.28
CA LEU A 151 14.71 -3.20 3.07
C LEU A 151 15.57 -1.99 2.71
N ALA A 152 15.00 -0.97 2.08
CA ALA A 152 15.74 0.23 1.72
C ALA A 152 15.47 1.38 2.72
N GLY A 153 16.54 2.06 3.14
CA GLY A 153 16.43 3.11 4.16
C GLY A 153 16.18 2.52 5.56
N SER A 154 16.63 1.29 5.82
CA SER A 154 16.36 0.61 7.09
C SER A 154 17.34 1.00 8.18
N ASN A 155 16.83 1.13 9.41
CA ASN A 155 17.68 1.36 10.57
C ASN A 155 18.42 0.10 11.05
N ALA A 156 18.22 -1.07 10.43
CA ALA A 156 19.02 -2.27 10.64
C ALA A 156 20.52 -1.99 10.42
N ILE A 157 20.84 -1.17 9.40
CA ILE A 157 22.22 -0.87 8.99
C ILE A 157 22.43 0.63 8.69
N SER A 158 21.95 1.50 9.59
CA SER A 158 22.14 2.96 9.50
C SER A 158 21.58 3.60 8.20
N ASN A 159 20.32 3.30 7.86
CA ASN A 159 19.60 3.76 6.67
C ASN A 159 20.14 3.18 5.34
N GLY A 160 20.82 2.03 5.39
CA GLY A 160 21.28 1.29 4.22
C GLY A 160 20.20 0.37 3.62
N VAL A 161 20.67 -0.59 2.81
CA VAL A 161 19.85 -1.70 2.27
C VAL A 161 20.18 -3.00 3.00
N ALA A 162 19.23 -3.52 3.78
CA ALA A 162 19.33 -4.85 4.42
C ALA A 162 18.48 -5.87 3.64
N ALA A 163 18.65 -7.16 3.92
CA ALA A 163 17.92 -8.20 3.20
C ALA A 163 17.46 -9.36 4.10
N TYR A 164 16.39 -10.02 3.67
CA TYR A 164 15.89 -11.28 4.22
C TYR A 164 15.84 -12.36 3.13
N ASP A 165 15.98 -13.62 3.55
CA ASP A 165 15.64 -14.81 2.78
C ASP A 165 14.16 -15.18 2.96
N LEU A 166 13.44 -15.32 1.86
CA LEU A 166 12.07 -15.82 1.82
C LEU A 166 11.98 -17.26 1.28
N SER A 167 13.07 -17.81 0.72
CA SER A 167 13.02 -19.01 -0.11
C SER A 167 12.69 -20.30 0.64
N SER A 168 13.06 -20.37 1.93
CA SER A 168 12.77 -21.53 2.78
C SER A 168 11.51 -21.39 3.63
N SER A 169 11.24 -20.18 4.10
CA SER A 169 10.19 -19.87 5.09
C SER A 169 9.67 -18.44 4.85
N PRO A 170 8.81 -18.24 3.84
CA PRO A 170 8.25 -16.92 3.55
C PRO A 170 7.39 -16.37 4.70
N GLU A 171 6.80 -17.23 5.53
CA GLU A 171 6.04 -16.88 6.73
C GLU A 171 6.91 -16.38 7.89
N GLU A 172 8.18 -16.78 7.95
CA GLU A 172 9.17 -16.37 8.96
C GLU A 172 10.52 -16.11 8.28
N PRO A 173 10.68 -14.95 7.61
CA PRO A 173 11.88 -14.64 6.84
C PRO A 173 13.15 -14.62 7.68
N LEU A 174 14.26 -15.10 7.11
CA LEU A 174 15.57 -15.08 7.77
C LEU A 174 16.37 -13.82 7.41
N PHE A 175 16.77 -13.01 8.39
CA PHE A 175 17.65 -11.87 8.16
C PHE A 175 19.05 -12.31 7.69
N LEU A 176 19.65 -11.56 6.75
CA LEU A 176 20.95 -11.86 6.11
C LEU A 176 22.11 -10.99 6.61
#